data_AF-A0A2N3H0E6-F1
#
_entry.id   AF-A0A2N3H0E6-F1
#
_cell.length_a   1.000
_cell.length_b   1.000
_cell.length_c   1.000
_cell.angle_alpha   90.00
_cell.angle_beta   90.00
_cell.angle_gamma   90.00
#
_symmetry.space_group_name_H-M   'P 1'
#
loop_
_entity.id
_entity.type
_entity.pdbx_description
1 polymer ?
#
loop_
_entity_poly.entity_id
_entity_poly.type
_entity_poly.pdbx_seq_one_letter_code
_entity_poly.pdbx_strand_id
1 'polypeptide(L)'
;MSFAALVTGAARALWQGASLGIQYNPVFGIAGAVIAAALLGYPRAPRERRFWAGAIIAIAWLAGDGLMILGRTREVVDGVGAFAHVTPAWVAYVLVAGWALVSLGLGYLVPAWAGITVGRRVTHGTGWLAAMAIAVGASLAISTLVASLGALG
;
A
#
# COMPACT_ATOMS: atom_id res chain seq x y z
N MET A 1 -27.52 -5.55 -17.40
CA MET A 1 -26.59 -4.43 -17.13
C MET A 1 -26.00 -3.98 -18.46
N SER A 2 -26.00 -2.70 -18.81
CA SER A 2 -25.38 -2.23 -20.06
C SER A 2 -23.86 -2.18 -19.92
N PHE A 3 -23.13 -2.27 -21.04
CA PHE A 3 -21.66 -2.13 -21.04
C PHE A 3 -21.22 -0.79 -20.44
N ALA A 4 -21.90 0.30 -20.78
CA ALA A 4 -21.65 1.61 -20.21
C ALA A 4 -21.82 1.64 -18.68
N ALA A 5 -22.86 0.99 -18.14
CA ALA A 5 -23.07 0.90 -16.69
C ALA A 5 -21.98 0.06 -15.98
N LEU A 6 -21.44 -0.95 -16.67
CA LEU A 6 -20.33 -1.77 -16.14
C LEU A 6 -19.04 -0.95 -16.06
N VAL A 7 -18.71 -0.22 -17.12
CA VAL A 7 -17.49 0.62 -17.16
C VAL A 7 -17.58 1.76 -16.14
N THR A 8 -18.70 2.48 -16.07
CA THR A 8 -18.86 3.57 -15.10
C THR A 8 -18.89 3.08 -13.66
N GLY A 9 -19.53 1.95 -13.40
CA GLY A 9 -19.52 1.29 -12.09
C GLY A 9 -18.11 0.89 -11.65
N ALA A 10 -17.34 0.26 -12.54
CA ALA A 10 -15.97 -0.13 -12.27
C ALA A 10 -15.05 1.08 -12.04
N ALA A 11 -15.14 2.11 -12.90
CA ALA A 11 -14.35 3.32 -12.77
C ALA A 11 -14.62 4.05 -11.45
N ARG A 12 -15.90 4.17 -11.06
CA ARG A 12 -16.29 4.81 -9.79
C ARG A 12 -15.82 4.00 -8.59
N ALA A 13 -15.95 2.68 -8.63
CA ALA A 13 -15.46 1.79 -7.58
C ALA A 13 -13.95 1.88 -7.42
N LEU A 14 -13.20 1.87 -8.51
CA LEU A 14 -11.74 2.03 -8.51
C LEU A 14 -11.32 3.39 -7.96
N TRP A 15 -12.01 4.47 -8.37
CA TRP A 15 -11.75 5.81 -7.83
C TRP A 15 -11.98 5.86 -6.33
N GLN A 16 -13.14 5.38 -5.85
CA GLN A 16 -13.47 5.35 -4.42
C GLN A 16 -12.49 4.46 -3.64
N GLY A 17 -12.15 3.28 -4.18
CA GLY A 17 -11.16 2.39 -3.61
C GLY A 17 -9.79 3.07 -3.49
N ALA A 18 -9.36 3.76 -4.54
CA ALA A 18 -8.12 4.52 -4.52
C ALA A 18 -8.16 5.66 -3.49
N SER A 19 -9.27 6.40 -3.39
CA SER A 19 -9.46 7.46 -2.38
C SER A 19 -9.41 6.93 -0.94
N LEU A 20 -9.83 5.70 -0.70
CA LEU A 20 -9.64 5.04 0.60
C LEU A 20 -8.20 4.54 0.76
N GLY A 21 -7.60 4.02 -0.30
CA GLY A 21 -6.23 3.48 -0.26
C GLY A 21 -5.13 4.51 -0.07
N ILE A 22 -5.37 5.78 -0.43
CA ILE A 22 -4.44 6.86 -0.05
C ILE A 22 -4.43 7.11 1.46
N GLN A 23 -5.48 6.73 2.19
CA GLN A 23 -5.57 6.84 3.65
C GLN A 23 -4.93 5.62 4.35
N TYR A 24 -3.80 5.15 3.84
CA TYR A 24 -3.06 4.02 4.41
C TYR A 24 -2.53 4.36 5.82
N ASN A 25 -2.25 3.35 6.63
CA ASN A 25 -1.63 3.54 7.94
C ASN A 25 -0.14 3.92 7.83
N PRO A 26 0.27 5.18 8.11
CA PRO A 26 1.63 5.63 7.83
C PRO A 26 2.65 5.02 8.80
N VAL A 27 2.26 4.67 10.03
CA VAL A 27 3.18 4.11 11.03
C VAL A 27 3.67 2.74 10.59
N PHE A 28 2.75 1.85 10.24
CA PHE A 28 3.10 0.53 9.73
C PHE A 28 3.74 0.60 8.33
N GLY A 29 3.29 1.53 7.49
CA GLY A 29 3.90 1.81 6.18
C GLY A 29 5.39 2.12 6.28
N ILE A 30 5.74 3.13 7.08
CA ILE A 30 7.13 3.55 7.34
C ILE A 30 7.93 2.39 7.92
N ALA A 31 7.43 1.75 9.00
CA ALA A 31 8.17 0.68 9.67
C ALA A 31 8.46 -0.50 8.73
N GLY A 32 7.44 -0.99 8.01
CA GLY A 32 7.58 -2.08 7.04
C GLY A 32 8.53 -1.72 5.90
N ALA A 33 8.40 -0.52 5.33
CA ALA A 33 9.24 -0.07 4.23
C ALA A 33 10.71 0.08 4.65
N VAL A 34 10.96 0.65 5.82
CA VAL A 34 12.32 0.85 6.37
C VAL A 34 13.01 -0.47 6.62
N ILE A 35 12.34 -1.43 7.27
CA ILE A 35 12.93 -2.74 7.57
C ILE A 35 13.18 -3.51 6.26
N ALA A 36 12.23 -3.51 5.33
CA ALA A 36 12.40 -4.15 4.02
C ALA A 36 13.54 -3.51 3.21
N ALA A 37 13.66 -2.18 3.25
CA ALA A 37 14.75 -1.46 2.60
C ALA A 37 16.11 -1.74 3.24
N ALA A 38 16.20 -1.80 4.58
CA ALA A 38 17.42 -2.18 5.28
C ALA A 38 17.90 -3.58 4.88
N LEU A 39 16.97 -4.53 4.78
CA LEU A 39 17.28 -5.92 4.47
C LEU A 39 17.78 -6.15 3.04
N LEU A 40 17.29 -5.37 2.07
CA LEU A 40 17.54 -5.63 0.65
C LEU A 40 18.30 -4.50 -0.07
N GLY A 41 18.49 -3.38 0.61
CA GLY A 41 19.10 -2.16 0.10
C GLY A 41 20.61 -2.09 0.19
N TYR A 42 21.33 -3.18 0.46
CA TYR A 42 22.79 -3.18 0.34
C TYR A 42 23.25 -3.96 -0.91
N PRO A 43 24.45 -3.65 -1.45
CA PRO A 43 24.97 -4.33 -2.63
C PRO A 43 25.10 -5.83 -2.40
N ARG A 44 24.71 -6.64 -3.39
CA ARG A 44 24.81 -8.12 -3.37
C ARG A 44 24.01 -8.81 -2.24
N ALA A 45 22.89 -8.23 -1.81
CA ALA A 45 21.98 -8.90 -0.87
C ALA A 45 21.56 -10.31 -1.37
N PRO A 46 21.60 -11.35 -0.52
CA PRO A 46 21.19 -12.71 -0.87
C PRO A 46 19.76 -12.76 -1.40
N ARG A 47 19.49 -13.69 -2.33
CA ARG A 47 18.15 -13.85 -2.92
C ARG A 47 17.10 -14.20 -1.87
N GLU A 48 17.46 -14.94 -0.83
CA GLU A 48 16.58 -15.28 0.29
C GLU A 48 16.01 -14.04 1.00
N ARG A 49 16.78 -12.95 1.09
CA ARG A 49 16.31 -11.70 1.71
C ARG A 49 15.16 -11.05 0.95
N ARG A 50 14.95 -11.39 -0.33
CA ARG A 50 13.78 -10.93 -1.10
C ARG A 50 12.49 -11.48 -0.51
N PHE A 51 12.50 -12.75 -0.11
CA PHE A 51 11.36 -13.39 0.54
C PHE A 51 11.05 -12.68 1.87
N TRP A 52 12.08 -12.48 2.72
CA TRP A 52 11.93 -11.81 4.00
C TRP A 52 11.46 -10.35 3.87
N ALA A 53 12.00 -9.59 2.92
CA ALA A 53 11.54 -8.23 2.64
C ALA A 53 10.07 -8.21 2.20
N GLY A 54 9.66 -9.14 1.33
CA GLY A 54 8.26 -9.30 0.93
C GLY A 54 7.35 -9.69 2.10
N ALA A 55 7.80 -10.61 2.96
CA ALA A 55 7.07 -11.03 4.16
C ALA A 55 6.88 -9.87 5.14
N ILE A 56 7.90 -9.05 5.36
CA ILE A 56 7.82 -7.86 6.23
C ILE A 56 6.83 -6.85 5.67
N ILE A 57 6.86 -6.58 4.37
CA ILE A 57 5.88 -5.68 3.73
C ILE A 57 4.46 -6.23 3.88
N ALA A 58 4.26 -7.52 3.64
CA ALA A 58 2.95 -8.16 3.77
C ALA A 58 2.44 -8.11 5.22
N ILE A 59 3.29 -8.40 6.21
CA ILE A 59 2.94 -8.36 7.64
C ILE A 59 2.61 -6.92 8.05
N ALA A 60 3.44 -5.95 7.68
CA ALA A 60 3.20 -4.55 8.00
C ALA A 60 1.91 -4.03 7.36
N TRP A 61 1.64 -4.39 6.10
CA TRP A 61 0.39 -4.05 5.42
C TRP A 61 -0.81 -4.72 6.10
N LEU A 62 -0.73 -6.00 6.43
CA LEU A 62 -1.80 -6.71 7.14
C LEU A 62 -2.12 -6.05 8.49
N ALA A 63 -1.08 -5.73 9.27
CA ALA A 63 -1.23 -5.11 10.58
C ALA A 63 -1.77 -3.67 10.51
N GLY A 64 -1.41 -2.91 9.47
CA GLY A 64 -1.88 -1.54 9.29
C GLY A 64 -3.28 -1.43 8.68
N ASP A 65 -3.45 -1.99 7.49
CA ASP A 65 -4.67 -1.81 6.69
C ASP A 65 -5.35 -3.16 6.35
N GLY A 66 -4.57 -4.20 6.08
CA GLY A 66 -5.06 -5.43 5.45
C GLY A 66 -6.10 -6.18 6.28
N LEU A 67 -5.94 -6.26 7.61
CA LEU A 67 -6.95 -6.88 8.48
C LEU A 67 -8.28 -6.12 8.49
N MET A 68 -8.23 -4.79 8.47
CA MET A 68 -9.42 -3.96 8.35
C MET A 68 -10.09 -4.19 6.99
N ILE A 69 -9.33 -4.15 5.90
CA ILE A 69 -9.83 -4.39 4.54
C ILE A 69 -10.45 -5.77 4.41
N LEU A 70 -9.84 -6.82 4.99
CA LEU A 70 -10.42 -8.17 5.05
C LEU A 70 -11.75 -8.19 5.81
N GLY A 71 -11.86 -7.44 6.90
CA GLY A 71 -13.13 -7.22 7.62
C GLY A 71 -14.19 -6.60 6.71
N ARG A 72 -13.82 -5.60 5.91
CA ARG A 72 -14.75 -4.96 4.94
C ARG A 72 -15.15 -5.89 3.80
N THR A 73 -14.25 -6.76 3.33
CA THR A 73 -14.61 -7.81 2.37
C THR A 73 -15.67 -8.74 2.94
N ARG A 74 -15.56 -9.08 4.23
CA ARG A 74 -16.52 -9.93 4.92
C ARG A 74 -17.89 -9.26 5.08
N GLU A 75 -17.94 -7.95 5.37
CA GLU A 75 -19.19 -7.17 5.38
C GLU A 75 -19.97 -7.28 4.05
N VAL A 76 -19.27 -7.29 2.92
CA VAL A 76 -19.89 -7.46 1.58
C VAL A 76 -20.49 -8.86 1.43
N VAL A 77 -19.79 -9.89 1.92
CA VAL A 77 -20.26 -11.29 1.86
C VAL A 77 -21.46 -11.50 2.76
N ASP A 78 -21.38 -11.02 4.00
CA ASP A 78 -22.40 -11.20 5.03
C ASP A 78 -23.62 -10.30 4.77
N GLY A 79 -23.51 -9.31 3.88
CA GLY A 79 -24.59 -8.36 3.55
C GLY A 79 -24.91 -7.39 4.67
N VAL A 80 -23.97 -7.17 5.60
CA VAL A 80 -24.12 -6.31 6.78
C VAL A 80 -22.93 -5.38 6.89
N GLY A 81 -23.15 -4.08 7.12
CA GLY A 81 -22.08 -3.10 7.34
C GLY A 81 -22.04 -1.99 6.28
N ALA A 82 -20.93 -1.24 6.26
CA ALA A 82 -20.84 0.00 5.48
C ALA A 82 -20.88 -0.26 3.96
N PHE A 83 -20.33 -1.39 3.51
CA PHE A 83 -20.28 -1.75 2.10
C PHE A 83 -21.43 -2.65 1.63
N ALA A 84 -22.32 -3.08 2.54
CA ALA A 84 -23.48 -3.91 2.20
C ALA A 84 -24.49 -3.19 1.27
N HIS A 85 -24.53 -1.86 1.34
CA HIS A 85 -25.41 -1.03 0.52
C HIS A 85 -24.89 -0.80 -0.90
N VAL A 86 -23.63 -1.18 -1.18
CA VAL A 86 -23.04 -1.02 -2.52
C VAL A 86 -23.61 -2.10 -3.44
N THR A 87 -24.49 -1.68 -4.33
CA THR A 87 -25.12 -2.54 -5.32
C THR A 87 -24.68 -2.15 -6.74
N PRO A 88 -24.41 -3.11 -7.62
CA PRO A 88 -24.32 -4.56 -7.36
C PRO A 88 -23.06 -4.96 -6.56
N ALA A 89 -23.08 -6.12 -5.89
CA ALA A 89 -22.00 -6.57 -4.99
C ALA A 89 -20.60 -6.64 -5.64
N TRP A 90 -20.51 -6.92 -6.95
CA TRP A 90 -19.23 -6.90 -7.66
C TRP A 90 -18.54 -5.53 -7.61
N VAL A 91 -19.30 -4.43 -7.56
CA VAL A 91 -18.78 -3.06 -7.42
C VAL A 91 -18.07 -2.89 -6.08
N ALA A 92 -18.64 -3.46 -5.02
CA ALA A 92 -18.04 -3.43 -3.69
C ALA A 92 -16.70 -4.18 -3.66
N TYR A 93 -16.60 -5.35 -4.31
CA TYR A 93 -15.34 -6.08 -4.42
C TYR A 93 -14.28 -5.31 -5.22
N VAL A 94 -14.66 -4.65 -6.32
CA VAL A 94 -13.74 -3.81 -7.09
C VAL A 94 -13.23 -2.63 -6.26
N LEU A 95 -14.10 -2.00 -5.48
CA LEU A 95 -13.72 -0.93 -4.55
C LEU A 95 -12.72 -1.43 -3.52
N VAL A 96 -13.02 -2.54 -2.84
CA VAL A 96 -12.17 -3.12 -1.80
C VAL A 96 -10.82 -3.58 -2.38
N ALA A 97 -10.81 -4.15 -3.58
CA ALA A 97 -9.59 -4.50 -4.28
C ALA A 97 -8.75 -3.26 -4.64
N GLY A 98 -9.39 -2.20 -5.14
CA GLY A 98 -8.73 -0.92 -5.40
C GLY A 98 -8.12 -0.32 -4.14
N TRP A 99 -8.84 -0.36 -3.02
CA TRP A 99 -8.33 0.04 -1.71
C TRP A 99 -7.09 -0.75 -1.31
N ALA A 100 -7.17 -2.08 -1.34
CA ALA A 100 -6.05 -2.95 -0.98
C ALA A 100 -4.80 -2.68 -1.81
N LEU A 101 -4.96 -2.56 -3.13
CA LEU A 101 -3.83 -2.35 -4.05
C LEU A 101 -3.19 -0.98 -3.87
N VAL A 102 -4.00 0.06 -3.71
CA VAL A 102 -3.50 1.43 -3.57
C VAL A 102 -2.82 1.62 -2.22
N SER A 103 -3.39 1.09 -1.12
CA SER A 103 -2.75 1.21 0.19
C SER A 103 -1.45 0.42 0.27
N LEU A 104 -1.43 -0.83 -0.20
CA LEU A 104 -0.22 -1.65 -0.28
C LEU A 104 0.86 -1.00 -1.16
N GLY A 105 0.45 -0.50 -2.32
CA GLY A 105 1.34 0.15 -3.29
C GLY A 105 1.99 1.40 -2.72
N LEU A 106 1.16 2.41 -2.38
CA LEU A 106 1.63 3.72 -1.98
C LEU A 106 2.25 3.73 -0.58
N GLY A 107 1.61 3.08 0.39
CA GLY A 107 2.03 3.16 1.80
C GLY A 107 3.23 2.28 2.14
N TYR A 108 3.46 1.20 1.39
CA TYR A 108 4.41 0.16 1.79
C TYR A 108 5.42 -0.18 0.69
N LEU A 109 4.96 -0.52 -0.52
CA LEU A 109 5.84 -0.99 -1.58
C LEU A 109 6.70 0.13 -2.18
N VAL A 110 6.12 1.27 -2.53
CA VAL A 110 6.82 2.37 -3.19
C VAL A 110 7.97 2.91 -2.33
N PRO A 111 7.78 3.25 -1.03
CA PRO A 111 8.88 3.73 -0.20
C PRO A 111 9.97 2.68 0.01
N ALA A 112 9.58 1.41 0.20
CA ALA A 112 10.53 0.30 0.31
C ALA A 112 11.38 0.19 -0.96
N TRP A 113 10.73 0.21 -2.12
CA TRP A 113 11.38 0.09 -3.41
C TRP A 113 12.34 1.25 -3.70
N ALA A 114 11.94 2.48 -3.36
CA ALA A 114 12.82 3.65 -3.44
C ALA A 114 14.08 3.46 -2.58
N GLY A 115 13.90 3.06 -1.31
CA GLY A 115 14.99 2.76 -0.40
C GLY A 115 15.94 1.68 -0.92
N ILE A 116 15.39 0.54 -1.35
CA ILE A 116 16.16 -0.60 -1.90
C ILE A 116 16.96 -0.17 -3.12
N THR A 117 16.35 0.60 -4.03
CA THR A 117 16.96 1.01 -5.29
C THR A 117 18.12 1.96 -5.05
N VAL A 118 17.97 2.93 -4.15
CA VAL A 118 19.05 3.88 -3.84
C VAL A 118 20.14 3.20 -3.03
N GLY A 119 19.79 2.44 -1.98
CA GLY A 119 20.79 1.80 -1.13
C GLY A 119 21.71 0.85 -1.88
N ARG A 120 21.19 0.10 -2.86
CA ARG A 120 22.00 -0.82 -3.69
C ARG A 120 23.08 -0.12 -4.52
N ARG A 121 22.93 1.19 -4.76
CA ARG A 121 23.92 2.01 -5.48
C ARG A 121 25.04 2.51 -4.57
N VAL A 122 24.88 2.42 -3.25
CA VAL A 122 25.89 2.84 -2.28
C VAL A 122 26.86 1.69 -2.01
N THR A 123 28.09 1.85 -2.46
CA THR A 123 29.14 0.81 -2.45
C THR A 123 30.02 0.81 -1.21
N HIS A 124 29.95 1.86 -0.37
CA HIS A 124 30.83 2.06 0.79
C HIS A 124 30.39 1.31 2.06
N GLY A 125 29.72 0.16 1.93
CA GLY A 125 29.23 -0.65 3.07
C GLY A 125 28.04 -0.07 3.84
N THR A 126 27.64 1.17 3.57
CA THR A 126 26.56 1.90 4.24
C THR A 126 25.22 1.88 3.48
N GLY A 127 25.09 1.03 2.45
CA GLY A 127 23.90 1.02 1.59
C GLY A 127 22.59 0.72 2.32
N TRP A 128 22.62 -0.07 3.38
CA TRP A 128 21.44 -0.33 4.21
C TRP A 128 20.96 0.92 4.96
N LEU A 129 21.87 1.77 5.47
CA LEU A 129 21.53 3.04 6.11
C LEU A 129 20.94 4.02 5.10
N ALA A 130 21.55 4.12 3.93
CA ALA A 130 21.03 4.94 2.83
C ALA A 130 19.64 4.45 2.39
N ALA A 131 19.42 3.14 2.32
CA ALA A 131 18.13 2.56 2.00
C ALA A 131 17.05 2.93 3.03
N MET A 132 17.38 2.85 4.32
CA MET A 132 16.47 3.25 5.40
C MET A 132 16.15 4.74 5.32
N ALA A 133 17.15 5.61 5.17
CA ALA A 133 16.95 7.06 5.10
C ALA A 133 16.04 7.46 3.93
N ILE A 134 16.25 6.84 2.76
CA ILE A 134 15.41 7.07 1.58
C ILE A 134 14.01 6.50 1.77
N ALA A 135 13.85 5.32 2.38
CA ALA A 135 12.54 4.77 2.67
C ALA A 135 11.75 5.65 3.63
N VAL A 136 12.37 6.18 4.69
CA VAL A 136 11.76 7.17 5.60
C VAL A 136 11.36 8.42 4.82
N GLY A 137 12.31 9.03 4.09
CA GLY A 137 12.07 10.26 3.34
C GLY A 137 10.96 10.11 2.30
N ALA A 138 10.94 9.00 1.56
CA ALA A 138 9.88 8.71 0.59
C ALA A 138 8.53 8.49 1.27
N SER A 139 8.48 7.77 2.39
CA SER A 139 7.24 7.54 3.14
C SER A 139 6.66 8.84 3.70
N LEU A 140 7.52 9.72 4.24
CA LEU A 140 7.11 11.03 4.72
C LEU A 140 6.65 11.92 3.57
N ALA A 141 7.40 11.97 2.46
CA ALA A 141 7.03 12.74 1.28
C ALA A 141 5.65 12.31 0.73
N ILE A 142 5.40 11.01 0.60
CA ILE A 142 4.10 10.49 0.16
C ILE A 142 3.01 10.86 1.16
N SER A 143 3.25 10.67 2.47
CA SER A 143 2.28 11.03 3.50
C SER A 143 1.94 12.52 3.49
N THR A 144 2.93 13.38 3.30
CA THR A 144 2.74 14.84 3.18
C THR A 144 1.98 15.21 1.91
N LEU A 145 2.27 14.58 0.78
CA LEU A 145 1.53 14.79 -0.48
C LEU A 145 0.08 14.35 -0.37
N VAL A 146 -0.19 13.21 0.27
CA VAL A 146 -1.55 12.74 0.52
C VAL A 146 -2.29 13.69 1.46
N ALA A 147 -1.64 14.13 2.54
CA ALA A 147 -2.24 15.06 3.48
C ALA A 147 -2.56 16.42 2.82
N SER A 148 -1.70 16.92 1.92
CA SER A 148 -1.96 18.17 1.21
C SER A 148 -3.10 18.03 0.19
N LEU A 149 -3.22 16.88 -0.49
CA LEU A 149 -4.37 16.60 -1.35
C LEU A 149 -5.69 16.56 -0.55
N GLY A 150 -5.66 16.01 0.66
CA GLY A 150 -6.81 16.01 1.57
C GLY A 150 -7.18 17.39 2.12
N ALA A 151 -6.23 18.32 2.19
CA ALA A 151 -6.48 19.71 2.61
C ALA A 151 -7.04 20.60 1.49
N LEU A 152 -7.00 20.13 0.23
CA LEU A 152 -7.48 20.86 -0.95
C LEU A 152 -8.88 20.42 -1.42
N GLY A 153 -9.45 19.37 -0.82
CA GLY A 153 -10.79 18.85 -1.12
C GLY A 153 -11.78 19.14 -0.01
#